data_AF-A0A2U2XCB9-F1
#
_entry.id   AF-A0A2U2XCB9-F1
#
_cell.length_a   1.000
_cell.length_b   1.000
_cell.length_c   1.000
_cell.angle_alpha   90.00
_cell.angle_beta   90.00
_cell.angle_gamma   90.00
#
_symmetry.space_group_name_H-M   'P 1'
#
loop_
_entity.id
_entity.type
_entity.pdbx_description
1 polymer ?
#
loop_
_entity_poly.entity_id
_entity_poly.type
_entity_poly.pdbx_seq_one_letter_code
_entity_poly.pdbx_strand_id
1 'polypeptide(L)'
;MKSVFNKMTIQHIQIEERTQLAEVEVQFIQGKILIETVLMLGPTDLNQLLAKLNAKGLSLSLTEDFEYYPTEEGMLYTLNFEKKGWDNVVINEFTPLQRIKQIRA
;
A
#
# COMPACT_ATOMS: atom_id res chain seq x y z
N MET A 1 5.46 15.59 13.25
CA MET A 1 4.08 15.51 12.75
C MET A 1 3.87 14.11 12.18
N LYS A 2 2.91 13.33 12.69
CA LYS A 2 2.54 12.05 12.08
C LYS A 2 1.67 12.32 10.85
N SER A 3 1.93 11.65 9.74
CA SER A 3 1.06 11.71 8.57
C SER A 3 -0.24 10.99 8.88
N VAL A 4 -1.38 11.57 8.52
CA VAL A 4 -2.70 10.95 8.65
C VAL A 4 -3.37 11.01 7.30
N PHE A 5 -3.74 9.85 6.75
CA PHE A 5 -4.39 9.71 5.46
C PHE A 5 -5.85 9.34 5.68
N ASN A 6 -6.76 10.18 5.19
CA ASN A 6 -8.20 10.00 5.33
C ASN A 6 -8.80 9.55 3.99
N LYS A 7 -9.73 8.60 4.04
CA LYS A 7 -10.41 8.03 2.86
C LYS A 7 -9.40 7.66 1.76
N MET A 8 -8.45 6.82 2.13
CA MET A 8 -7.37 6.36 1.26
C MET A 8 -7.81 5.10 0.50
N THR A 9 -7.62 5.08 -0.80
CA THR A 9 -7.68 3.87 -1.64
C THR A 9 -6.27 3.46 -2.03
N ILE A 10 -6.08 2.16 -2.26
CA ILE A 10 -4.80 1.61 -2.74
C ILE A 10 -4.98 1.25 -4.20
N GLN A 11 -4.04 1.67 -5.03
CA GLN A 11 -4.00 1.35 -6.45
C GLN A 11 -3.07 0.17 -6.71
N HIS A 12 -1.89 0.21 -6.08
CA HIS A 12 -0.86 -0.79 -6.29
C HIS A 12 -0.01 -0.98 -5.02
N ILE A 13 0.44 -2.21 -4.79
CA ILE A 13 1.43 -2.57 -3.77
C ILE A 13 2.57 -3.30 -4.47
N GLN A 14 3.80 -2.83 -4.25
CA GLN A 14 5.03 -3.49 -4.64
C GLN A 14 5.87 -3.77 -3.39
N ILE A 15 6.35 -5.00 -3.21
CA ILE A 15 7.18 -5.41 -2.08
C ILE A 15 8.46 -6.04 -2.62
N GLU A 16 9.60 -5.50 -2.22
CA GLU A 16 10.89 -6.05 -2.55
C GLU A 16 11.46 -6.84 -1.37
N GLU A 17 11.73 -8.13 -1.59
CA GLU A 17 12.04 -9.10 -0.54
C GLU A 17 13.27 -8.72 0.31
N ARG A 18 14.33 -8.23 -0.34
CA ARG A 18 15.60 -7.94 0.35
C ARG A 18 15.59 -6.63 1.12
N THR A 19 14.97 -5.59 0.59
CA THR A 19 14.88 -4.29 1.26
C THR A 19 13.80 -4.29 2.35
N GLN A 20 12.83 -5.20 2.25
CA GLN A 20 11.62 -5.25 3.08
C GLN A 20 10.85 -3.92 3.09
N LEU A 21 11.02 -3.14 2.02
CA LEU A 21 10.26 -1.93 1.78
C LEU A 21 9.12 -2.25 0.82
N ALA A 22 7.99 -1.62 1.09
CA ALA A 22 6.86 -1.65 0.19
C ALA A 22 6.61 -0.27 -0.41
N GLU A 23 6.49 -0.22 -1.72
CA GLU A 23 5.96 0.94 -2.43
C GLU A 23 4.46 0.75 -2.60
N VAL A 24 3.68 1.65 -2.01
CA VAL A 24 2.22 1.60 -2.05
C VAL A 24 1.71 2.84 -2.74
N GLU A 25 1.17 2.66 -3.94
CA GLU A 25 0.45 3.70 -4.66
C GLU A 25 -0.93 3.87 -4.05
N VAL A 26 -1.23 5.10 -3.63
CA VAL A 26 -2.48 5.43 -2.97
C VAL A 26 -3.11 6.67 -3.58
N GLN A 27 -4.43 6.74 -3.46
CA GLN A 27 -5.17 7.97 -3.67
C GLN A 27 -5.90 8.33 -2.38
N PHE A 28 -5.91 9.61 -2.02
CA PHE A 28 -6.66 10.09 -0.86
C PHE A 28 -7.10 11.53 -1.03
N ILE A 29 -8.11 11.95 -0.27
CA ILE A 29 -8.61 13.33 -0.30
C ILE A 29 -7.96 14.14 0.82
N GLN A 30 -7.28 15.22 0.46
CA GLN A 30 -6.80 16.21 1.41
C GLN A 30 -7.51 17.55 1.16
N GLY A 31 -8.37 17.93 2.09
CA GLY A 31 -9.28 19.07 1.90
C GLY A 31 -10.30 18.79 0.79
N LYS A 32 -10.12 19.41 -0.38
CA LYS A 32 -10.96 19.22 -1.58
C LYS A 32 -10.19 18.65 -2.78
N ILE A 33 -8.92 18.28 -2.56
CA ILE A 33 -8.02 17.84 -3.63
C ILE A 33 -7.84 16.33 -3.51
N LEU A 34 -8.03 15.62 -4.62
CA LEU A 34 -7.61 14.23 -4.75
C LEU A 34 -6.11 14.22 -4.97
N ILE A 35 -5.38 13.52 -4.11
CA ILE A 35 -3.93 13.38 -4.17
C ILE A 35 -3.62 11.93 -4.50
N GLU A 36 -2.79 11.74 -5.53
CA GLU A 36 -2.20 10.46 -5.89
C GLU A 36 -0.72 10.49 -5.52
N THR A 37 -0.22 9.45 -4.88
CA THR A 37 1.19 9.43 -4.45
C THR A 37 1.65 8.02 -4.12
N VAL A 38 2.97 7.83 -4.05
CA VAL A 38 3.59 6.60 -3.58
C VAL A 38 4.05 6.78 -2.13
N LEU A 39 3.66 5.84 -1.28
CA LEU A 39 4.12 5.71 0.10
C LEU A 39 5.18 4.62 0.17
N MET A 40 6.38 4.95 0.66
CA MET A 40 7.34 3.91 1.06
C MET A 40 7.08 3.49 2.51
N LEU A 41 6.64 2.25 2.69
CA LEU A 41 6.31 1.65 3.97
C LEU A 41 7.37 0.64 4.40
N GLY A 42 7.78 0.70 5.66
CA GLY A 42 8.53 -0.39 6.29
C GLY A 42 7.60 -1.54 6.71
N PRO A 43 8.16 -2.66 7.20
CA PRO A 43 7.40 -3.87 7.53
C PRO A 43 6.26 -3.64 8.53
N THR A 44 6.49 -2.82 9.55
CA THR A 44 5.48 -2.52 10.58
C THR A 44 4.28 -1.77 10.00
N ASP A 45 4.52 -0.75 9.18
CA ASP A 45 3.46 0.08 8.59
C ASP A 45 2.72 -0.69 7.48
N LEU A 46 3.43 -1.52 6.72
CA LEU A 46 2.85 -2.44 5.76
C LEU A 46 1.90 -3.44 6.47
N ASN A 47 2.34 -4.06 7.55
CA ASN A 47 1.49 -5.00 8.31
C ASN A 47 0.23 -4.32 8.86
N GLN A 48 0.31 -3.05 9.28
CA GLN A 48 -0.87 -2.30 9.69
C GLN A 48 -1.81 -2.00 8.54
N LEU A 49 -1.27 -1.69 7.36
CA LEU A 49 -2.05 -1.50 6.15
C LEU A 49 -2.79 -2.79 5.77
N LEU A 50 -2.08 -3.92 5.74
CA LEU A 50 -2.65 -5.24 5.45
C LEU A 50 -3.73 -5.63 6.48
N ALA A 51 -3.51 -5.35 7.77
CA ALA A 51 -4.53 -5.57 8.80
C ALA A 51 -5.80 -4.74 8.57
N LYS A 52 -5.65 -3.48 8.13
CA LYS A 52 -6.80 -2.62 7.79
C LYS A 52 -7.55 -3.12 6.56
N LEU A 53 -6.85 -3.66 5.56
CA LEU A 53 -7.46 -4.29 4.40
C LEU A 53 -8.21 -5.58 4.78
N ASN A 54 -7.63 -6.40 5.65
CA ASN A 54 -8.29 -7.60 6.17
C ASN A 54 -9.58 -7.23 6.94
N ALA A 55 -9.55 -6.17 7.75
CA ALA A 55 -10.76 -5.65 8.40
C ALA A 55 -11.84 -5.12 7.43
N LYS A 56 -11.49 -4.89 6.15
CA LYS A 56 -12.42 -4.55 5.06
C LYS A 56 -12.87 -5.77 4.25
N GLY A 57 -12.46 -6.98 4.64
CA GLY A 57 -12.78 -8.23 3.96
C GLY A 57 -11.76 -8.62 2.89
N LEU A 58 -10.64 -7.92 2.77
CA LEU A 58 -9.54 -8.26 1.86
C LEU A 58 -8.42 -8.99 2.62
N SER A 59 -8.48 -10.32 2.66
CA SER A 59 -7.40 -11.13 3.21
C SER A 59 -6.37 -11.38 2.11
N LEU A 60 -5.21 -10.71 2.18
CA LEU A 60 -4.18 -10.77 1.16
C LEU A 60 -3.12 -11.83 1.50
N SER A 61 -2.79 -12.67 0.52
CA SER A 61 -1.73 -13.67 0.56
C SER A 61 -0.67 -13.39 -0.49
N LEU A 62 0.61 -13.33 -0.10
CA LEU A 62 1.73 -13.09 -1.02
C LEU A 62 1.86 -14.16 -2.11
N THR A 63 1.38 -15.38 -1.87
CA THR A 63 1.50 -16.48 -2.83
C THR A 63 0.28 -16.61 -3.74
N GLU A 64 -0.88 -16.12 -3.32
CA GLU A 64 -2.15 -16.29 -4.05
C GLU A 64 -2.60 -14.99 -4.75
N ASP A 65 -2.38 -13.84 -4.10
CA ASP A 65 -2.89 -12.57 -4.59
C ASP A 65 -1.88 -11.80 -5.42
N PHE A 66 -0.59 -11.90 -5.08
CA PHE A 66 0.48 -11.14 -5.71
C PHE A 66 1.04 -11.87 -6.94
N GLU A 67 1.27 -11.10 -8.01
CA GLU A 67 2.17 -11.50 -9.09
C GLU A 67 3.60 -11.37 -8.56
N TYR A 68 4.44 -12.39 -8.74
CA TYR A 68 5.82 -12.37 -8.26
C TYR A 68 6.82 -12.74 -9.35
N TYR A 69 7.99 -12.10 -9.30
CA TYR A 69 9.06 -12.31 -10.28
C TYR A 69 10.44 -12.16 -9.64
N PRO A 70 11.43 -12.96 -10.09
CA PRO A 70 12.80 -12.86 -9.59
C PRO A 70 13.49 -11.60 -10.13
N THR A 71 14.29 -10.96 -9.28
CA THR A 71 15.17 -9.82 -9.57
C THR A 71 16.57 -10.09 -9.02
N GLU A 72 17.54 -9.23 -9.34
CA GLU A 72 18.88 -9.27 -8.73
C GLU A 72 18.84 -9.06 -7.20
N GLU A 73 17.76 -8.49 -6.70
CA GLU A 73 17.53 -8.19 -5.28
C GLU A 73 16.63 -9.22 -4.58
N GLY A 74 16.27 -10.33 -5.22
CA GLY A 74 15.39 -11.37 -4.64
C GLY A 74 14.05 -11.41 -5.35
N MET A 75 12.97 -11.76 -4.66
CA MET A 75 11.63 -11.74 -5.25
C MET A 75 10.99 -10.35 -5.15
N LEU A 76 10.38 -9.92 -6.24
CA LEU A 76 9.54 -8.73 -6.31
C LEU A 76 8.09 -9.19 -6.38
N TYR A 77 7.27 -8.74 -5.43
CA TYR A 77 5.85 -9.05 -5.35
C TYR A 77 5.04 -7.82 -5.70
N THR A 78 4.07 -7.96 -6.60
CA THR A 78 3.20 -6.87 -7.03
C THR A 78 1.73 -7.25 -6.98
N LEU A 79 0.91 -6.29 -6.56
CA LEU A 79 -0.54 -6.43 -6.47
C LEU A 79 -1.19 -5.17 -7.01
N ASN A 80 -1.91 -5.31 -8.10
CA ASN A 80 -2.73 -4.25 -8.69
C ASN A 80 -4.20 -4.44 -8.25
N PHE A 81 -4.76 -3.43 -7.58
CA PHE A 81 -6.10 -3.50 -7.01
C PHE A 81 -7.19 -3.42 -8.08
N GLU A 82 -6.97 -2.66 -9.16
CA GLU A 82 -7.89 -2.57 -10.29
C GLU A 82 -8.03 -3.94 -10.98
N LYS A 83 -6.92 -4.65 -11.24
CA LYS A 83 -6.93 -6.00 -11.81
C LYS A 83 -7.72 -7.00 -10.96
N LYS A 84 -7.85 -6.76 -9.66
CA LYS A 84 -8.60 -7.60 -8.71
C LYS A 84 -10.04 -7.11 -8.48
N GLY A 85 -10.44 -5.97 -9.05
CA GLY A 85 -11.75 -5.34 -8.82
C GLY A 85 -11.89 -4.72 -7.43
N TRP A 86 -10.79 -4.28 -6.82
CA TRP A 86 -10.72 -3.70 -5.46
C TRP A 86 -10.40 -2.20 -5.45
N ASP A 87 -10.46 -1.55 -6.61
CA ASP A 87 -10.27 -0.11 -6.83
C ASP A 87 -11.12 0.79 -5.91
N ASN A 88 -12.28 0.28 -5.49
CA ASN A 88 -13.22 1.01 -4.64
C ASN A 88 -13.06 0.77 -3.13
N VAL A 89 -12.05 0.00 -2.69
CA VAL A 89 -11.85 -0.30 -1.27
C VAL A 89 -11.21 0.88 -0.54
N VAL A 90 -12.01 1.54 0.29
CA VAL A 90 -11.61 2.73 1.06
C VAL A 90 -11.19 2.37 2.48
N ILE A 91 -9.96 2.75 2.83
CA ILE A 91 -9.43 2.79 4.19
C ILE A 91 -9.76 4.16 4.79
N ASN A 92 -10.60 4.18 5.83
CA ASN A 92 -11.10 5.42 6.42
C ASN A 92 -9.99 6.29 7.00
N GLU A 93 -9.05 5.66 7.72
CA GLU A 93 -7.91 6.32 8.36
C GLU A 93 -6.70 5.38 8.33
N PHE A 94 -5.56 5.90 7.86
CA PHE A 94 -4.26 5.26 7.95
C PHE A 94 -3.25 6.23 8.58
N THR A 95 -2.65 5.81 9.69
CA THR A 95 -1.70 6.61 10.47
C THR A 95 -0.46 5.75 10.70
N PRO A 96 0.57 5.87 9.85
CA PRO A 96 1.83 5.15 10.03
C PRO A 96 2.48 5.47 11.38
N LEU A 97 3.17 4.47 11.93
CA LEU A 97 4.01 4.63 13.12
C LEU A 97 5.32 5.32 12.77
N GLN A 98 5.89 5.00 11.61
CA GLN A 98 7.15 5.60 11.16
C GLN A 98 6.91 6.76 10.20
N ARG A 99 7.96 7.55 9.96
CA ARG A 99 7.89 8.63 8.98
C ARG A 99 7.90 8.01 7.59
N ILE A 100 6.74 7.99 6.94
CA ILE A 100 6.65 7.61 5.53
C ILE A 100 7.39 8.63 4.67
N LYS A 101 8.15 8.15 3.69
CA LYS A 101 8.63 8.97 2.58
C LYS A 101 7.58 8.96 1.47
N GLN A 102 6.94 10.11 1.28
CA GLN A 102 6.02 10.33 0.17
C GLN A 102 6.84 10.71 -1.07
N ILE A 103 6.69 9.94 -2.15
CA ILE A 103 7.31 10.25 -3.43
C ILE A 103 6.25 10.90 -4.31
N ARG A 104 6.54 12.12 -4.77
CA ARG A 104 5.72 12.80 -5.78
C ARG A 104 6.18 12.30 -7.14
N ALA A 105 5.27 11.64 -7.87
CA ALA A 105 5.43 11.40 -9.31
C ALA A 105 4.99 12.65 -10.06
#